data_AF-A0A914EYA4-F1
#
_entry.id   AF-A0A914EYA4-F1
#
_cell.length_a   1.000
_cell.length_b   1.000
_cell.length_c   1.000
_cell.angle_alpha   90.00
_cell.angle_beta   90.00
_cell.angle_gamma   90.00
#
_symmetry.space_group_name_H-M   'P 1'
#
loop_
_entity.id
_entity.type
_entity.pdbx_description
1 polymer ?
#
loop_
_entity_poly.entity_id
_entity_poly.type
_entity_poly.pdbx_seq_one_letter_code
_entity_poly.pdbx_strand_id
1 'polypeptide(L)' 'MTAKAEAMKANLSQPSKLIIDKILSIHKDMSITLAQEREQIKALVQQATPDIKQELEKAKTQFQQKFGESMESTQEIF' A
#
# COMPACT_ATOMS: atom_id res chain seq x y z
N MET A 1 -9.43 -2.71 -9.46
CA MET A 1 -8.47 -2.45 -8.36
C MET A 1 -8.92 -1.35 -7.38
N THR A 2 -10.03 -0.63 -7.63
CA THR A 2 -10.48 0.54 -6.84
C THR A 2 -11.03 0.18 -5.45
N ALA A 3 -11.86 -0.86 -5.34
CA ALA A 3 -12.48 -1.28 -4.08
C ALA A 3 -11.47 -1.69 -2.99
N LYS A 4 -10.34 -2.25 -3.41
CA LYS A 4 -9.23 -2.68 -2.54
C LYS A 4 -8.55 -1.48 -1.86
N ALA A 5 -8.28 -0.43 -2.63
CA ALA A 5 -7.69 0.79 -2.11
C ALA A 5 -8.67 1.61 -1.25
N GLU A 6 -9.96 1.62 -1.60
CA GLU A 6 -11.00 2.26 -0.78
C GLU A 6 -11.15 1.57 0.59
N ALA A 7 -11.08 0.24 0.64
CA ALA A 7 -11.10 -0.51 1.90
C ALA A 7 -9.89 -0.21 2.80
N MET A 8 -8.70 -0.04 2.22
CA MET A 8 -7.50 0.42 2.94
C MET A 8 -7.69 1.83 3.51
N LYS A 9 -8.28 2.75 2.72
CA LYS A 9 -8.51 4.13 3.16
C LYS A 9 -9.53 4.22 4.29
N ALA A 10 -10.50 3.32 4.40
CA ALA A 10 -11.60 3.44 5.36
C ALA A 10 -11.15 3.63 6.83
N ASN A 11 -10.03 3.02 7.24
CA ASN A 11 -9.55 3.03 8.63
C ASN A 11 -8.29 3.90 8.86
N LEU A 12 -7.89 4.69 7.87
CA LEU A 12 -6.68 5.51 7.94
C LEU A 12 -6.99 6.95 8.33
N SER A 13 -6.04 7.58 9.03
CA SER A 13 -6.05 9.03 9.23
C SER A 13 -5.99 9.78 7.89
N GLN A 14 -6.44 11.03 7.89
CA GLN A 14 -6.42 11.90 6.71
C GLN A 14 -5.03 12.03 6.06
N PRO A 15 -3.92 12.24 6.79
CA PRO A 15 -2.60 12.27 6.17
C PRO A 15 -2.17 10.92 5.57
N SER A 16 -2.52 9.79 6.21
CA SER A 16 -2.25 8.45 5.66
C SER A 16 -3.05 8.17 4.39
N LYS A 17 -4.31 8.62 4.31
CA LYS A 17 -5.13 8.58 3.08
C LYS A 17 -4.48 9.33 1.93
N LEU A 18 -3.91 10.51 2.19
CA LEU A 18 -3.21 11.32 1.17
C LEU A 18 -1.98 10.60 0.63
N ILE A 19 -1.22 9.90 1.48
CA ILE A 19 -0.08 9.10 1.04
C ILE A 19 -0.55 7.95 0.14
N ILE A 20 -1.61 7.22 0.52
CA ILE A 20 -2.17 6.17 -0.33
C ILE A 20 -2.67 6.72 -1.67
N ASP A 21 -3.32 7.88 -1.69
CA ASP A 21 -3.79 8.49 -2.93
C ASP A 21 -2.63 8.81 -3.89
N LYS A 22 -1.52 9.35 -3.35
CA LYS A 22 -0.29 9.56 -4.12
C LYS A 22 0.31 8.25 -4.64
N ILE A 23 0.35 7.19 -3.82
CA ILE A 23 0.81 5.86 -4.25
C ILE A 23 -0.04 5.34 -5.42
N LEU A 24 -1.36 5.46 -5.32
CA LEU A 24 -2.27 5.06 -6.41
C LEU A 24 -2.07 5.91 -7.66
N SER A 25 -1.75 7.19 -7.51
CA SER A 25 -1.44 8.07 -8.64
C SER A 25 -0.15 7.65 -9.34
N ILE A 26 0.90 7.32 -8.57
CA ILE A 26 2.18 6.80 -9.11
C ILE A 26 1.93 5.47 -9.83
N HIS A 27 1.15 4.56 -9.23
CA HIS A 27 0.84 3.26 -9.85
C HIS A 27 -0.02 3.35 -11.12
N LYS A 28 -0.83 4.41 -11.24
CA LYS A 28 -1.62 4.68 -12.46
C LYS A 28 -0.80 5.35 -13.56
N ASP A 29 0.38 5.86 -13.24
CA ASP A 29 1.25 6.48 -14.21
C ASP A 29 1.90 5.41 -15.08
N MET A 30 1.40 5.27 -16.32
CA MET A 30 1.91 4.30 -17.28
C MET A 30 3.23 4.73 -17.94
N SER A 31 3.73 5.93 -17.62
CA SER A 31 4.95 6.50 -18.22
C SER A 31 6.21 6.08 -17.45
N ILE A 32 6.05 5.59 -16.21
CA ILE A 32 7.16 5.17 -15.37
C ILE A 32 7.32 3.66 -15.36
N THR A 33 8.57 3.22 -15.23
CA THR A 33 8.88 1.80 -15.07
C THR A 33 8.53 1.31 -13.67
N LEU A 34 8.34 0.00 -13.52
CA LEU A 34 8.09 -0.67 -12.24
C LEU A 34 9.20 -0.38 -11.19
N ALA A 35 10.45 -0.20 -11.65
CA ALA A 35 11.56 0.19 -10.78
C ALA A 35 11.40 1.63 -10.27
N GLN A 36 11.05 2.57 -11.15
CA GLN A 36 10.79 3.96 -10.78
C GLN A 36 9.56 4.11 -9.89
N GLU A 37 8.50 3.36 -10.18
CA GLU A 37 7.30 3.29 -9.33
C GLU A 37 7.66 2.92 -7.90
N ARG A 38 8.43 1.83 -7.72
CA ARG A 38 8.90 1.38 -6.41
C ARG A 38 9.78 2.42 -5.72
N GLU A 39 10.68 3.06 -6.45
CA GLU A 39 11.57 4.08 -5.90
C GLU A 39 10.78 5.31 -5.41
N GLN A 40 9.83 5.79 -6.21
CA GLN A 40 8.97 6.91 -5.85
C GLN A 40 8.07 6.58 -4.65
N ILE A 41 7.43 5.40 -4.65
CA ILE A 41 6.61 4.94 -3.51
C ILE A 41 7.47 4.84 -2.24
N LYS A 42 8.69 4.28 -2.34
CA LYS A 42 9.62 4.17 -1.22
C LYS A 42 10.01 5.55 -0.69
N ALA A 43 10.37 6.49 -1.56
CA ALA A 43 10.73 7.85 -1.18
C ALA A 43 9.55 8.58 -0.50
N LEU A 44 8.33 8.38 -1.00
CA LEU A 44 7.11 8.95 -0.43
C LEU A 44 6.86 8.43 1.00
N VAL A 45 6.96 7.12 1.20
CA VAL A 45 6.79 6.50 2.52
C VAL A 45 7.94 6.90 3.45
N GLN A 46 9.17 7.02 2.97
CA GLN A 46 10.30 7.46 3.80
C GLN A 46 10.16 8.89 4.31
N GLN A 47 9.61 9.80 3.52
CA GLN A 47 9.32 11.18 3.91
C GLN A 47 8.14 11.30 4.89
N ALA A 48 7.30 10.28 5.02
CA ALA A 48 6.21 10.28 5.97
C ALA A 48 6.71 10.22 7.43
N THR A 49 5.92 10.80 8.34
CA THR A 49 6.19 10.74 9.77
C THR A 49 6.10 9.29 10.27
N PRO A 50 6.79 8.94 11.38
CA PRO A 50 6.75 7.59 11.95
C PRO A 50 5.32 7.11 12.27
N ASP A 51 4.44 8.02 12.69
CA ASP A 51 3.03 7.72 12.96
C ASP A 51 2.28 7.26 11.69
N ILE A 52 2.45 8.00 10.58
CA ILE A 52 1.88 7.63 9.27
C ILE A 52 2.47 6.32 8.78
N LYS A 53 3.77 6.08 8.97
CA LYS A 53 4.41 4.81 8.59
C LYS A 53 3.77 3.63 9.34
N GLN A 54 3.55 3.76 10.65
CA GLN A 54 2.88 2.72 11.42
C GLN A 54 1.44 2.49 10.96
N GLU A 55 0.69 3.55 10.66
CA GLU A 55 -0.66 3.41 10.11
C GLU A 55 -0.69 2.71 8.76
N LEU A 56 0.24 3.06 7.86
CA LEU A 56 0.37 2.42 6.56
C LEU A 56 0.75 0.95 6.67
N GLU A 57 1.63 0.59 7.62
CA GLU A 57 1.96 -0.81 7.90
C GLU A 57 0.76 -1.58 8.45
N LYS A 58 0.01 -1.01 9.40
CA LYS A 58 -1.22 -1.62 9.91
C LYS A 58 -2.25 -1.82 8.80
N ALA A 59 -2.45 -0.81 7.95
CA ALA A 59 -3.35 -0.90 6.81
C ALA A 59 -2.89 -1.95 5.80
N LYS A 60 -1.57 -2.07 5.55
CA LYS A 60 -0.99 -3.12 4.71
C LYS A 60 -1.29 -4.50 5.29
N THR A 61 -1.04 -4.72 6.58
CA THR A 61 -1.32 -6.00 7.24
C THR A 61 -2.81 -6.33 7.21
N GLN A 62 -3.68 -5.40 7.57
CA GLN A 62 -5.14 -5.61 7.53
C GLN A 62 -5.63 -5.90 6.11
N PHE A 63 -5.04 -5.26 5.11
CA PHE A 63 -5.36 -5.51 3.72
C PHE A 63 -4.86 -6.88 3.25
N GLN A 64 -3.66 -7.29 3.64
CA GLN A 64 -3.16 -8.65 3.38
C GLN A 64 -4.02 -9.71 4.08
N GLN A 65 -4.52 -9.45 5.29
CA GLN A 65 -5.45 -10.37 5.95
C GLN A 65 -6.81 -10.42 5.22
N LYS A 66 -7.38 -9.26 4.87
CA LYS A 66 -8.70 -9.21 4.20
C LYS A 66 -8.70 -9.65 2.74
N PHE A 67 -7.58 -9.52 2.02
CA PHE A 67 -7.52 -9.72 0.57
C PHE A 67 -6.35 -10.61 0.12
N GLY A 68 -5.46 -11.01 1.03
CA GLY A 68 -4.27 -11.83 0.78
C GLY A 68 -4.38 -13.26 1.32
N GLU A 69 -5.50 -13.65 1.95
CA GLU A 69 -5.82 -15.05 2.31
C GLU A 69 -6.03 -15.98 1.08
N SER A 70 -5.48 -15.63 -0.09
CA SER A 70 -5.39 -16.50 -1.27
C SER A 70 -3.97 -16.69 -1.78
N MET A 71 -2.93 -16.27 -1.05
CA MET A 71 -1.54 -16.42 -1.54
C MET A 71 -0.52 -16.91 -0.50
N GLU A 72 -0.93 -17.27 0.73
CA GLU A 72 -0.03 -17.85 1.74
C GLU A 72 -0.29 -19.34 2.06
N SER A 73 -1.20 -20.04 1.36
CA SER A 73 -1.30 -21.51 1.37
C SER A 73 -0.51 -22.16 0.23
N THR A 74 0.73 -21.72 0.00
CA THR A 74 1.68 -22.46 -0.88
C THR A 74 3.08 -22.54 -0.27
N GLN A 75 3.16 -22.61 1.06
CA GLN A 75 4.27 -23.29 1.72
C GLN A 75 3.72 -24.47 2.51
N GLU A 76 3.26 -25.47 1.75
CA GLU A 76 3.16 -26.83 2.27
C GLU A 76 3.95 -27.74 1.30
N ILE A 77 4.81 -28.55 1.89
CA ILE A 77 5.48 -29.76 1.35
C ILE A 77 6.68 -29.55 0.41
N PHE A 78 7.90 -29.47 0.96
CA PHE A 78 8.94 -30.52 0.93
C PHE A 78 10.20 -30.08 1.70
#